data_AF-A0A432KFJ2-F1
#
_entry.id   AF-A0A432KFJ2-F1
#
_cell.length_a   1.000
_cell.length_b   1.000
_cell.length_c   1.000
_cell.angle_alpha   90.00
_cell.angle_beta   90.00
_cell.angle_gamma   90.00
#
_symmetry.space_group_name_H-M   'P 1'
#
loop_
_entity.id
_entity.type
_entity.pdbx_description
1 polymer ?
#
loop_
_entity_poly.entity_id
_entity_poly.type
_entity_poly.pdbx_seq_one_letter_code
_entity_poly.pdbx_strand_id
1 'polypeptide(L)'
;MDREMKNLFVKNRALSQYQLLLFMMFILSSCQLLEVEENFLLKNENRTLPNLDIQFGESSDFNLSSEDGAFVDIIVESNQEYNDGVELYVSLNSVDGDVVLVKTIETVPTELVLKIEDLRQVFDDTELENGDLLFFSFQSTINGEAYQFNNAALSAGVICNSMISTADDTWTGNAFTDNGASFPSNASANDIKIIPLGDDNYLISDISAGWYEAINFQPIQEGIYNDNCNEITWVGPGENRQFNFVEPENEGSWDPQTGTLTIYWYDEGNDFNGKSVFTKNE
;
A
#
# COMPACT_ATOMS: atom_id res chain seq x y z
N MET A 1 18.26 24.49 -42.23
CA MET A 1 17.62 23.51 -41.35
C MET A 1 18.22 23.70 -39.97
N ASP A 2 17.40 24.30 -39.12
CA ASP A 2 17.81 25.12 -37.99
C ASP A 2 18.38 24.31 -36.82
N ARG A 3 19.25 24.95 -36.04
CA ARG A 3 19.91 24.33 -34.86
C ARG A 3 18.88 23.85 -33.82
N GLU A 4 17.70 24.47 -33.82
CA GLU A 4 16.56 24.08 -32.98
C GLU A 4 15.90 22.75 -33.38
N MET A 5 15.81 22.44 -34.68
CA MET A 5 15.24 21.16 -35.14
C MET A 5 16.12 19.96 -34.81
N LYS A 6 17.44 20.15 -34.71
CA LYS A 6 18.36 19.09 -34.24
C LYS A 6 18.18 18.81 -32.75
N ASN A 7 17.93 19.82 -31.93
CA ASN A 7 17.71 19.64 -30.49
C ASN A 7 16.36 18.95 -30.20
N LEU A 8 15.31 19.24 -30.97
CA LEU A 8 14.03 18.53 -30.86
C LEU A 8 14.15 17.04 -31.22
N PHE A 9 14.91 16.70 -32.26
CA PHE A 9 15.13 15.30 -32.65
C PHE A 9 15.95 14.51 -31.61
N VAL A 10 16.90 15.15 -30.92
CA VAL A 10 17.68 14.52 -29.85
C VAL A 10 16.84 14.32 -28.59
N LYS A 11 16.02 15.30 -28.21
CA LYS A 11 15.09 15.17 -27.06
C LYS A 11 14.04 14.07 -27.28
N ASN A 12 13.44 13.98 -28.47
CA ASN A 12 12.46 12.91 -28.76
C ASN A 12 13.07 11.51 -28.78
N ARG A 13 14.35 11.38 -29.15
CA ARG A 13 15.07 10.09 -29.05
C ARG A 13 15.36 9.70 -27.61
N ALA A 14 15.70 10.68 -26.75
CA ALA A 14 15.93 10.42 -25.34
C ALA A 14 14.64 10.01 -24.63
N LEU A 15 13.51 10.71 -24.88
CA LEU A 15 12.21 10.36 -24.28
C LEU A 15 11.76 8.94 -24.64
N SER A 16 11.95 8.54 -25.91
CA SER A 16 11.66 7.19 -26.39
C SER A 16 12.54 6.12 -25.72
N GLN A 17 13.79 6.42 -25.37
CA GLN A 17 14.65 5.47 -24.68
C GLN A 17 14.31 5.33 -23.20
N TYR A 18 13.91 6.41 -22.52
CA TYR A 18 13.46 6.34 -21.13
C TYR A 18 12.15 5.57 -20.98
N GLN A 19 11.18 5.77 -21.89
CA GLN A 19 9.94 4.98 -21.88
C GLN A 19 10.21 3.49 -22.14
N LEU A 20 11.17 3.16 -23.00
CA LEU A 20 11.57 1.76 -23.23
C LEU A 20 12.26 1.16 -22.00
N LEU A 21 13.03 1.96 -21.26
CA LEU A 21 13.72 1.51 -20.04
C LEU A 21 12.73 1.28 -18.89
N LEU A 22 11.76 2.19 -18.70
CA LEU A 22 10.67 2.04 -17.74
C LEU A 22 9.79 0.83 -18.06
N PHE A 23 9.45 0.62 -19.32
CA PHE A 23 8.70 -0.56 -19.75
C PHE A 23 9.50 -1.86 -19.55
N MET A 24 10.82 -1.86 -19.78
CA MET A 24 11.69 -3.00 -19.46
C MET A 24 11.83 -3.25 -17.96
N MET A 25 11.88 -2.21 -17.12
CA MET A 25 11.88 -2.34 -15.67
C MET A 25 10.56 -2.91 -15.14
N PHE A 26 9.43 -2.47 -15.70
CA PHE A 26 8.12 -3.05 -15.38
C PHE A 26 8.07 -4.53 -15.77
N ILE A 27 8.50 -4.89 -16.98
CA ILE A 27 8.57 -6.30 -17.42
C ILE A 27 9.50 -7.12 -16.54
N LEU A 28 10.67 -6.58 -16.15
CA LEU A 28 11.62 -7.29 -15.28
C LEU A 28 11.06 -7.50 -13.86
N SER A 29 10.35 -6.52 -13.31
CA SER A 29 9.65 -6.64 -12.01
C SER A 29 8.51 -7.67 -12.08
N SER A 30 7.70 -7.65 -13.15
CA SER A 30 6.66 -8.66 -13.36
C SER A 30 7.23 -10.07 -13.61
N CYS A 31 8.42 -10.15 -14.22
CA CYS A 31 9.11 -11.42 -14.48
C CYS A 31 9.71 -12.02 -13.21
N GLN A 32 10.12 -11.20 -12.23
CA GLN A 32 10.56 -11.67 -10.92
C GLN A 32 9.40 -12.22 -10.09
N LEU A 33 8.20 -11.63 -10.16
CA LEU A 33 7.01 -12.19 -9.52
C LEU A 33 6.63 -13.56 -10.12
N LEU A 34 6.65 -13.70 -11.45
CA LEU A 34 6.38 -14.98 -12.11
C LEU A 34 7.46 -16.04 -11.84
N GLU A 35 8.74 -15.65 -11.75
CA GLU A 35 9.82 -16.60 -11.40
C GLU A 35 9.75 -17.05 -9.94
N VAL A 36 9.17 -16.26 -9.04
CA VAL A 36 8.88 -16.70 -7.67
C VAL A 36 7.76 -17.74 -7.67
N GLU A 37 6.65 -17.53 -8.41
CA GLU A 37 5.57 -18.51 -8.53
C GLU A 37 6.03 -19.84 -9.18
N GLU A 38 6.80 -19.78 -10.28
CA GLU A 38 7.25 -21.00 -10.98
C GLU A 38 8.37 -21.76 -10.25
N ASN A 39 9.29 -21.07 -9.55
CA ASN A 39 10.32 -21.77 -8.76
C ASN A 39 9.80 -22.32 -7.44
N PHE A 40 8.69 -21.79 -6.91
CA PHE A 40 8.05 -22.29 -5.69
C PHE A 40 7.48 -23.70 -5.91
N LEU A 41 6.95 -24.00 -7.09
CA LEU A 41 6.44 -25.33 -7.45
C LEU A 41 7.53 -26.41 -7.65
N LEU A 42 8.80 -26.03 -7.82
CA LEU A 42 9.82 -26.94 -8.36
C LEU A 42 10.98 -27.30 -7.41
N LYS A 43 11.00 -26.84 -6.15
CA LYS A 43 12.15 -27.05 -5.26
C LYS A 43 11.89 -27.51 -3.82
N ASN A 44 10.78 -28.18 -3.55
CA ASN A 44 10.64 -28.96 -2.32
C ASN A 44 10.90 -30.44 -2.59
N GLU A 45 12.16 -30.89 -2.44
CA GLU A 45 12.49 -32.31 -2.22
C GLU A 45 12.11 -32.78 -0.79
N ASN A 46 11.14 -32.12 -0.16
CA ASN A 46 10.55 -32.57 1.10
C ASN A 46 9.62 -33.74 0.82
N ARG A 47 9.74 -34.79 1.62
CA ARG A 47 8.88 -35.98 1.55
C ARG A 47 7.42 -35.54 1.71
N THR A 48 6.70 -35.45 0.60
CA THR A 48 5.26 -35.18 0.63
C THR A 48 4.56 -36.36 1.32
N LEU A 49 3.70 -36.05 2.28
CA LEU A 49 2.74 -37.01 2.83
C LEU A 49 1.93 -37.51 1.63
N PRO A 50 1.79 -38.81 1.46
CA PRO A 50 0.87 -39.32 0.45
C PRO A 50 -0.54 -38.85 0.82
N ASN A 51 -1.11 -38.00 -0.03
CA ASN A 51 -2.52 -37.60 -0.07
C ASN A 51 -3.03 -36.46 0.85
N LEU A 52 -2.18 -35.52 1.24
CA LEU A 52 -2.63 -34.22 1.78
C LEU A 52 -2.42 -33.15 0.71
N ASP A 53 -3.51 -32.54 0.22
CA ASP A 53 -3.46 -31.39 -0.66
C ASP A 53 -3.94 -30.16 0.11
N ILE A 54 -3.22 -29.06 0.03
CA ILE A 54 -3.57 -27.82 0.75
C ILE A 54 -3.76 -26.77 -0.31
N GLN A 55 -5.00 -26.27 -0.42
CA GLN A 55 -5.37 -25.29 -1.42
C GLN A 55 -5.88 -24.04 -0.70
N PHE A 56 -5.40 -22.87 -1.09
CA PHE A 56 -6.00 -21.63 -0.57
C PHE A 56 -7.35 -21.45 -1.26
N GLY A 57 -8.38 -21.13 -0.49
CA GLY A 57 -9.69 -20.86 -1.09
C GLY A 57 -9.63 -19.67 -2.05
N GLU A 58 -10.54 -19.61 -3.02
CA GLU A 58 -10.65 -18.48 -3.98
C GLU A 58 -10.89 -17.12 -3.29
N SER A 59 -11.18 -17.11 -1.99
CA SER A 59 -11.41 -15.94 -1.13
C SER A 59 -10.19 -15.54 -0.28
N SER A 60 -9.00 -16.06 -0.58
CA SER A 60 -7.79 -15.82 0.23
C SER A 60 -7.16 -14.43 0.04
N ASP A 61 -7.92 -13.41 -0.38
CA ASP A 61 -7.46 -12.02 -0.31
C ASP A 61 -7.30 -11.63 1.16
N PHE A 62 -6.04 -11.67 1.62
CA PHE A 62 -5.65 -11.36 2.99
C PHE A 62 -5.68 -9.86 3.19
N ASN A 63 -6.84 -9.40 3.60
CA ASN A 63 -7.11 -8.01 3.92
C ASN A 63 -6.96 -7.83 5.43
N LEU A 64 -5.80 -7.31 5.85
CA LEU A 64 -5.61 -6.85 7.23
C LEU A 64 -6.25 -5.48 7.38
N SER A 65 -7.58 -5.44 7.49
CA SER A 65 -8.21 -4.26 8.09
C SER A 65 -7.83 -4.24 9.56
N SER A 66 -7.33 -3.10 10.04
CA SER A 66 -7.05 -2.83 11.47
C SER A 66 -8.24 -2.99 12.44
N GLU A 67 -9.42 -3.40 11.95
CA GLU A 67 -10.58 -3.74 12.76
C GLU A 67 -10.57 -5.20 13.22
N ASP A 68 -11.04 -5.43 14.46
CA ASP A 68 -11.33 -6.75 15.02
C ASP A 68 -12.24 -7.54 14.04
N GLY A 69 -11.67 -8.41 13.21
CA GLY A 69 -12.45 -9.12 12.19
C GLY A 69 -11.69 -9.67 10.97
N ALA A 70 -10.42 -9.32 10.76
CA ALA A 70 -9.63 -9.91 9.68
C ALA A 70 -9.35 -11.41 9.93
N PHE A 71 -9.54 -12.24 8.91
CA PHE A 71 -9.29 -13.69 8.97
C PHE A 71 -8.59 -14.19 7.70
N VAL A 72 -7.91 -15.32 7.83
CA VAL A 72 -7.32 -16.09 6.73
C VAL A 72 -8.09 -17.38 6.62
N ASP A 73 -8.74 -17.57 5.48
CA ASP A 73 -9.34 -18.86 5.15
C ASP A 73 -8.31 -19.73 4.42
N ILE A 74 -7.83 -20.76 5.14
CA ILE A 74 -6.98 -21.80 4.57
C ILE A 74 -7.84 -23.04 4.38
N ILE A 75 -8.08 -23.42 3.13
CA ILE A 75 -8.80 -24.67 2.85
C ILE A 75 -7.78 -25.81 2.90
N VAL A 76 -8.03 -26.78 3.78
CA VAL A 76 -7.15 -27.95 3.92
C VAL A 76 -7.92 -29.16 3.44
N GLU A 77 -7.63 -29.60 2.21
CA GLU A 77 -8.29 -30.76 1.62
C GLU A 77 -7.49 -32.04 1.91
N SER A 78 -7.90 -32.75 2.96
CA SER A 78 -7.39 -34.09 3.19
C SER A 78 -8.38 -35.17 2.75
N ASN A 79 -7.88 -36.20 2.06
CA ASN A 79 -8.65 -37.41 1.80
C ASN A 79 -8.41 -38.52 2.84
N GLN A 80 -7.71 -38.22 3.94
CA GLN A 80 -7.48 -39.14 5.06
C GLN A 80 -7.68 -38.46 6.42
N GLU A 81 -8.18 -39.21 7.40
CA GLU A 81 -8.19 -38.75 8.79
C GLU A 81 -6.78 -38.88 9.38
N TYR A 82 -6.14 -37.75 9.66
CA TYR A 82 -4.90 -37.70 10.43
C TYR A 82 -5.22 -37.61 11.92
N ASN A 83 -4.86 -38.65 12.69
CA ASN A 83 -5.10 -38.74 14.13
C ASN A 83 -3.89 -38.34 14.98
N ASP A 84 -2.72 -38.13 14.37
CA ASP A 84 -1.46 -37.89 15.07
C ASP A 84 -1.15 -36.39 15.27
N GLY A 85 -2.13 -35.52 15.03
CA GLY A 85 -1.97 -34.07 15.11
C GLY A 85 -1.16 -33.47 13.96
N VAL A 86 -1.51 -32.24 13.60
CA VAL A 86 -0.79 -31.42 12.64
C VAL A 86 -0.46 -30.08 13.29
N GLU A 87 0.78 -29.67 13.22
CA GLU A 87 1.26 -28.38 13.71
C GLU A 87 1.34 -27.39 12.55
N LEU A 88 0.77 -26.21 12.72
CA LEU A 88 0.85 -25.12 11.76
C LEU A 88 1.85 -24.08 12.25
N TYR A 89 2.86 -23.84 11.43
CA TYR A 89 3.88 -22.82 11.60
C TYR A 89 3.69 -21.72 10.56
N VAL A 90 3.97 -20.49 10.95
CA VAL A 90 3.97 -19.33 10.06
C VAL A 90 5.28 -18.57 10.22
N SER A 91 5.83 -18.09 9.11
CA SER A 91 7.01 -17.22 9.08
C SER A 91 6.77 -15.99 8.19
N LEU A 92 7.44 -14.89 8.52
CA LEU A 92 7.37 -13.64 7.79
C LEU A 92 8.55 -13.51 6.82
N ASN A 93 8.28 -13.11 5.58
CA ASN A 93 9.23 -12.74 4.52
C ASN A 93 10.26 -13.81 4.09
N SER A 94 10.26 -14.99 4.70
CA SER A 94 11.12 -16.11 4.32
C SER A 94 10.54 -17.45 4.78
N VAL A 95 10.71 -18.49 3.95
CA VAL A 95 10.38 -19.90 4.29
C VAL A 95 11.33 -20.46 5.37
N ASP A 96 12.57 -19.94 5.43
CA ASP A 96 13.61 -20.36 6.38
C ASP A 96 13.79 -19.34 7.52
N GLY A 97 12.85 -18.41 7.66
CA GLY A 97 12.86 -17.38 8.71
C GLY A 97 12.54 -17.92 10.09
N ASP A 98 12.41 -17.03 11.07
CA ASP A 98 11.88 -17.38 12.38
C ASP A 98 10.45 -17.92 12.21
N VAL A 99 10.28 -19.21 12.47
CA VAL A 99 8.99 -19.91 12.39
C VAL A 99 8.30 -19.89 13.74
N VAL A 100 7.04 -19.47 13.75
CA VAL A 100 6.21 -19.44 14.97
C VAL A 100 5.14 -20.50 14.85
N LEU A 101 5.03 -21.37 15.87
CA LEU A 101 3.93 -22.32 15.98
C LEU A 101 2.64 -21.54 16.29
N VAL A 102 1.74 -21.47 15.32
CA VAL A 102 0.48 -20.73 15.43
C VAL A 102 -0.63 -21.62 16.00
N LYS A 103 -0.66 -22.90 15.61
CA LYS A 103 -1.77 -23.80 16.00
C LYS A 103 -1.38 -25.26 15.99
N THR A 104 -1.86 -26.02 16.97
CA THR A 104 -1.86 -27.48 16.94
C THR A 104 -3.28 -27.96 16.59
N ILE A 105 -3.39 -28.75 15.54
CA ILE A 105 -4.64 -29.26 14.96
C ILE A 105 -4.70 -30.75 15.28
N GLU A 106 -5.51 -31.14 16.26
CA GLU A 106 -5.62 -32.55 16.67
C GLU A 106 -6.24 -33.43 15.56
N THR A 107 -7.20 -32.88 14.83
CA THR A 107 -7.85 -33.51 13.67
C THR A 107 -7.91 -32.51 12.53
N VAL A 108 -7.36 -32.87 11.36
CA VAL A 108 -7.31 -31.98 10.19
C VAL A 108 -8.75 -31.65 9.75
N PRO A 109 -9.19 -30.38 9.87
CA PRO A 109 -10.51 -30.01 9.41
C PRO A 109 -10.52 -29.91 7.88
N THR A 110 -11.69 -30.01 7.27
CA THR A 110 -11.89 -29.70 5.84
C THR A 110 -11.64 -28.23 5.52
N GLU A 111 -11.75 -27.35 6.52
CA GLU A 111 -11.58 -25.91 6.41
C GLU A 111 -10.92 -25.40 7.69
N LEU A 112 -9.82 -24.66 7.55
CA LEU A 112 -9.09 -24.05 8.65
C LEU A 112 -9.15 -22.53 8.53
N VAL A 113 -9.98 -21.93 9.38
CA VAL A 113 -10.01 -20.47 9.54
C VAL A 113 -8.98 -20.08 10.60
N LEU A 114 -8.04 -19.21 10.24
CA LEU A 114 -7.13 -18.54 11.15
C LEU A 114 -7.60 -17.11 11.36
N LYS A 115 -7.68 -16.69 12.62
CA LYS A 115 -7.95 -15.28 12.90
C LYS A 115 -6.65 -14.51 12.99
N ILE A 116 -6.71 -13.20 12.76
CA ILE A 116 -5.52 -12.36 12.90
C ILE A 116 -4.90 -12.43 14.30
N GLU A 117 -5.71 -12.65 15.35
CA GLU A 117 -5.19 -12.80 16.72
C GLU A 117 -4.33 -14.06 16.88
N ASP A 118 -4.58 -15.11 16.11
CA ASP A 118 -3.74 -16.32 16.08
C ASP A 118 -2.37 -16.00 15.47
N LEU A 119 -2.35 -15.10 14.47
CA LEU A 119 -1.14 -14.69 13.75
C LEU A 119 -0.35 -13.59 14.47
N ARG A 120 -0.93 -12.87 15.43
CA ARG A 120 -0.24 -11.79 16.16
C ARG A 120 1.10 -12.21 16.79
N GLN A 121 1.21 -13.48 17.19
CA GLN A 121 2.43 -14.04 17.76
C GLN A 121 3.57 -14.16 16.74
N VAL A 122 3.25 -14.21 15.44
CA VAL A 122 4.23 -14.25 14.34
C VAL A 122 4.91 -12.89 14.18
N PHE A 123 4.19 -11.80 14.51
CA PHE A 123 4.64 -10.45 14.20
C PHE A 123 5.47 -9.82 15.32
N ASP A 124 5.38 -10.28 16.58
CA ASP A 124 6.22 -9.87 17.73
C ASP A 124 6.65 -8.37 17.68
N ASP A 125 5.67 -7.47 17.85
CA ASP A 125 5.77 -5.99 17.73
C ASP A 125 6.23 -5.42 16.36
N THR A 126 6.58 -6.27 15.39
CA THR A 126 6.88 -5.89 14.01
C THR A 126 5.57 -5.53 13.31
N GLU A 127 5.45 -4.27 12.89
CA GLU A 127 4.34 -3.84 12.04
C GLU A 127 4.48 -4.54 10.68
N LEU A 128 3.43 -5.20 10.21
CA LEU A 128 3.39 -5.73 8.85
C LEU A 128 3.41 -4.56 7.87
N GLU A 129 4.26 -4.65 6.87
CA GLU A 129 4.34 -3.70 5.78
C GLU A 129 3.55 -4.21 4.56
N ASN A 130 3.06 -3.29 3.73
CA ASN A 130 2.39 -3.66 2.49
C ASN A 130 3.39 -4.38 1.56
N GLY A 131 3.01 -5.57 1.10
CA GLY A 131 3.88 -6.43 0.27
C GLY A 131 4.73 -7.42 1.04
N ASP A 132 4.66 -7.44 2.38
CA ASP A 132 5.20 -8.55 3.17
C ASP A 132 4.57 -9.88 2.75
N LEU A 133 5.32 -10.97 2.86
CA LEU A 133 4.85 -12.32 2.53
C LEU A 133 4.75 -13.18 3.79
N LEU A 134 3.57 -13.75 4.03
CA LEU A 134 3.35 -14.76 5.05
C LEU A 134 3.52 -16.14 4.47
N PHE A 135 4.45 -16.91 5.02
CA PHE A 135 4.69 -18.29 4.63
C PHE A 135 4.06 -19.25 5.63
N PHE A 136 3.19 -20.13 5.14
CA PHE A 136 2.55 -21.15 5.98
C PHE A 136 3.21 -22.51 5.75
N SER A 137 3.55 -23.17 6.86
CA SER A 137 4.09 -24.52 6.84
C SER A 137 3.38 -25.44 7.84
N PHE A 138 3.07 -26.65 7.42
CA PHE A 138 2.47 -27.67 8.28
C PHE A 138 3.52 -28.74 8.58
N GLN A 139 3.60 -29.17 9.83
CA GLN A 139 4.43 -30.31 10.22
C GLN A 139 3.56 -31.37 10.90
N SER A 140 3.86 -32.64 10.67
CA SER A 140 3.21 -33.75 11.35
C SER A 140 4.22 -34.87 11.61
N THR A 141 4.05 -35.60 12.70
CA THR A 141 4.88 -36.77 13.01
C THR A 141 4.05 -38.03 12.88
N ILE A 142 4.35 -38.85 11.86
CA ILE A 142 3.64 -40.12 11.64
C ILE A 142 4.62 -41.26 11.89
N ASN A 143 4.26 -42.16 12.82
CA ASN A 143 5.11 -43.30 13.21
C ASN A 143 6.55 -42.90 13.63
N GLY A 144 6.72 -41.70 14.20
CA GLY A 144 8.02 -41.18 14.64
C GLY A 144 8.87 -40.56 13.52
N GLU A 145 8.36 -40.47 12.29
CA GLU A 145 8.98 -39.69 11.22
C GLU A 145 8.27 -38.33 11.08
N ALA A 146 9.04 -37.25 11.02
CA ALA A 146 8.53 -35.91 10.79
C ALA A 146 8.33 -35.66 9.29
N TYR A 147 7.20 -35.06 8.95
CA TYR A 147 6.82 -34.63 7.61
C TYR A 147 6.54 -33.13 7.64
N GLN A 148 7.03 -32.40 6.65
CA GLN A 148 6.84 -30.96 6.51
C GLN A 148 6.25 -30.61 5.14
N PHE A 149 5.25 -29.73 5.16
CA PHE A 149 4.57 -29.16 4.00
C PHE A 149 4.79 -27.66 4.05
N ASN A 150 5.60 -27.12 3.15
CA ASN A 150 5.65 -25.68 2.92
C ASN A 150 4.97 -25.49 1.59
N ASN A 151 3.85 -24.78 1.49
CA ASN A 151 3.32 -24.41 0.17
C ASN A 151 2.24 -23.32 0.24
N ALA A 152 2.56 -22.22 0.91
CA ALA A 152 1.77 -21.01 0.77
C ALA A 152 2.63 -19.79 1.01
N ALA A 153 2.55 -18.83 0.10
CA ALA A 153 2.92 -17.46 0.37
C ALA A 153 1.65 -16.63 0.21
N LEU A 154 1.33 -15.82 1.20
CA LEU A 154 0.21 -14.91 1.19
C LEU A 154 0.75 -13.50 1.29
N SER A 155 0.44 -12.66 0.31
CA SER A 155 0.81 -11.25 0.40
C SER A 155 -0.02 -10.58 1.48
N ALA A 156 0.65 -9.92 2.41
CA ALA A 156 0.01 -9.05 3.38
C ALA A 156 -0.52 -7.82 2.66
N GLY A 157 -1.84 -7.74 2.46
CA GLY A 157 -2.52 -6.50 2.12
C GLY A 157 -2.79 -5.75 3.42
N VAL A 158 -1.92 -4.80 3.77
CA VAL A 158 -2.18 -3.91 4.90
C VAL A 158 -3.23 -2.91 4.46
N ILE A 159 -4.46 -3.05 4.95
CA ILE A 159 -5.48 -2.01 4.80
C ILE A 159 -5.25 -1.04 5.96
N CYS A 160 -4.45 -0.01 5.68
CA CYS A 160 -4.38 1.14 6.54
C CYS A 160 -5.67 1.94 6.35
N ASN A 161 -6.62 1.79 7.27
CA ASN A 161 -7.85 2.57 7.24
C ASN A 161 -7.50 4.07 7.22
N SER A 162 -7.72 4.71 6.08
CA SER A 162 -7.50 6.14 5.96
C SER A 162 -8.61 6.88 6.72
N MET A 163 -8.24 7.60 7.78
CA MET A 163 -9.16 8.43 8.57
C MET A 163 -8.62 9.86 8.71
N ILE A 164 -8.19 10.46 7.60
CA ILE A 164 -7.69 11.85 7.59
C ILE A 164 -8.80 12.81 8.01
N SER A 165 -9.97 12.69 7.36
CA SER A 165 -11.04 13.68 7.49
C SER A 165 -12.43 13.05 7.40
N THR A 166 -13.39 13.70 8.04
CA THR A 166 -14.84 13.50 7.93
C THR A 166 -15.49 14.74 7.30
N ALA A 167 -16.75 14.64 6.91
CA ALA A 167 -17.46 15.76 6.27
C ALA A 167 -17.59 17.01 7.16
N ASP A 168 -17.55 16.84 8.48
CA ASP A 168 -17.74 17.92 9.46
C ASP A 168 -16.42 18.64 9.81
N ASP A 169 -15.27 18.06 9.45
CA ASP A 169 -13.97 18.62 9.80
C ASP A 169 -13.70 19.97 9.11
N THR A 170 -12.90 20.79 9.78
CA THR A 170 -12.37 22.04 9.23
C THR A 170 -10.87 22.08 9.44
N TRP A 171 -10.18 22.74 8.51
CA TRP A 171 -8.72 22.70 8.44
C TRP A 171 -8.17 24.11 8.25
N THR A 172 -7.07 24.39 8.96
CA THR A 172 -6.24 25.55 8.68
C THR A 172 -5.02 25.12 7.88
N GLY A 173 -4.81 25.74 6.73
CA GLY A 173 -3.69 25.50 5.83
C GLY A 173 -2.61 26.58 5.91
N ASN A 174 -1.37 26.17 5.69
CA ASN A 174 -0.25 27.07 5.39
C ASN A 174 0.48 26.55 4.16
N ALA A 175 0.79 27.45 3.23
CA ALA A 175 1.54 27.12 2.02
C ALA A 175 2.99 27.59 2.13
N PHE A 176 3.87 26.84 1.49
CA PHE A 176 5.31 27.07 1.45
C PHE A 176 5.82 26.77 0.04
N THR A 177 6.89 27.42 -0.36
CA THR A 177 7.75 26.88 -1.43
C THR A 177 8.36 25.56 -0.97
N ASP A 178 8.82 24.73 -1.90
CA ASP A 178 9.57 23.50 -1.57
C ASP A 178 10.76 23.71 -0.63
N ASN A 179 11.44 24.86 -0.71
CA ASN A 179 12.58 25.17 0.16
C ASN A 179 12.18 25.65 1.57
N GLY A 180 10.88 25.64 1.89
CA GLY A 180 10.35 26.00 3.21
C GLY A 180 10.06 27.49 3.43
N ALA A 181 10.25 28.37 2.43
CA ALA A 181 9.78 29.74 2.54
C ALA A 181 8.25 29.80 2.55
N SER A 182 7.67 30.45 3.57
CA SER A 182 6.21 30.59 3.71
C SER A 182 5.65 31.55 2.67
N PHE A 183 4.50 31.19 2.13
CA PHE A 183 3.69 32.07 1.30
C PHE A 183 2.79 32.98 2.12
N PRO A 184 2.47 34.18 1.60
CA PRO A 184 1.37 34.94 2.14
C PRO A 184 0.09 34.11 2.00
N SER A 185 -0.68 34.00 3.09
CA SER A 185 -1.98 33.36 3.12
C SER A 185 -3.07 34.38 3.43
N ASN A 186 -4.27 34.12 2.94
CA ASN A 186 -5.47 34.90 3.19
C ASN A 186 -6.46 34.15 4.11
N ALA A 187 -7.62 34.75 4.35
CA ALA A 187 -8.65 34.18 5.21
C ALA A 187 -9.16 32.81 4.73
N SER A 188 -9.16 32.52 3.41
CA SER A 188 -9.58 31.21 2.88
C SER A 188 -8.74 30.05 3.40
N ALA A 189 -7.50 30.32 3.85
CA ALA A 189 -6.63 29.34 4.45
C ALA A 189 -7.17 28.74 5.77
N ASN A 190 -8.20 29.33 6.38
CA ASN A 190 -8.80 28.82 7.63
C ASN A 190 -10.06 27.97 7.42
N ASP A 191 -10.59 27.91 6.19
CA ASP A 191 -11.85 27.22 5.87
C ASP A 191 -11.61 26.10 4.84
N ILE A 192 -10.45 25.43 4.91
CA ILE A 192 -10.13 24.33 4.00
C ILE A 192 -10.99 23.12 4.33
N LYS A 193 -11.54 22.50 3.28
CA LYS A 193 -12.33 21.27 3.36
C LYS A 193 -11.54 20.13 2.72
N ILE A 194 -11.43 19.04 3.46
CA ILE A 194 -10.85 17.77 2.99
C ILE A 194 -11.99 16.75 3.01
N ILE A 195 -12.47 16.39 1.83
CA ILE A 195 -13.72 15.67 1.62
C ILE A 195 -13.39 14.24 1.15
N PRO A 196 -13.78 13.20 1.89
CA PRO A 196 -13.62 11.81 1.44
C PRO A 196 -14.42 11.54 0.17
N LEU A 197 -13.81 10.89 -0.81
CA LEU A 197 -14.43 10.46 -2.07
C LEU A 197 -14.71 8.95 -2.13
N GLY A 198 -14.13 8.17 -1.22
CA GLY A 198 -14.09 6.71 -1.27
C GLY A 198 -12.77 6.19 -1.86
N ASP A 199 -12.51 4.88 -1.69
CA ASP A 199 -11.26 4.22 -2.11
C ASP A 199 -10.00 5.00 -1.65
N ASP A 200 -10.02 5.43 -0.38
CA ASP A 200 -8.97 6.22 0.28
C ASP A 200 -8.58 7.54 -0.43
N ASN A 201 -9.46 8.06 -1.30
CA ASN A 201 -9.26 9.33 -1.98
C ASN A 201 -9.92 10.50 -1.25
N TYR A 202 -9.28 11.66 -1.30
CA TYR A 202 -9.70 12.90 -0.67
C TYR A 202 -9.63 14.07 -1.65
N LEU A 203 -10.71 14.84 -1.72
CA LEU A 203 -10.73 16.15 -2.38
C LEU A 203 -10.35 17.24 -1.38
N ILE A 204 -9.31 18.00 -1.68
CA ILE A 204 -8.90 19.17 -0.91
C ILE A 204 -9.39 20.42 -1.64
N SER A 205 -10.19 21.26 -0.98
CA SER A 205 -10.88 22.41 -1.60
C SER A 205 -9.94 23.50 -2.12
N ASP A 206 -8.77 23.66 -1.49
CA ASP A 206 -7.70 24.54 -1.95
C ASP A 206 -6.35 23.99 -1.50
N ILE A 207 -5.67 23.33 -2.44
CA ILE A 207 -4.34 22.74 -2.20
C ILE A 207 -3.27 23.78 -1.96
N SER A 208 -3.50 25.05 -2.33
CA SER A 208 -2.55 26.15 -2.17
C SER A 208 -2.68 26.88 -0.83
N ALA A 209 -3.59 26.42 0.05
CA ALA A 209 -3.84 27.00 1.37
C ALA A 209 -3.93 28.55 1.36
N GLY A 210 -4.72 29.09 0.42
CA GLY A 210 -5.00 30.51 0.26
C GLY A 210 -3.92 31.34 -0.42
N TRP A 211 -2.81 30.74 -0.89
CA TRP A 211 -1.74 31.48 -1.53
C TRP A 211 -2.20 32.19 -2.82
N TYR A 212 -2.91 31.49 -3.71
CA TYR A 212 -3.39 32.10 -4.96
C TYR A 212 -4.35 33.26 -4.68
N GLU A 213 -5.21 33.15 -3.66
CA GLU A 213 -6.06 34.26 -3.23
C GLU A 213 -5.23 35.47 -2.75
N ALA A 214 -4.16 35.22 -1.98
CA ALA A 214 -3.26 36.27 -1.47
C ALA A 214 -2.58 37.09 -2.57
N ILE A 215 -2.44 36.52 -3.76
CA ILE A 215 -1.91 37.20 -4.96
C ILE A 215 -2.99 37.59 -5.98
N ASN A 216 -4.27 37.63 -5.57
CA ASN A 216 -5.45 38.07 -6.33
C ASN A 216 -5.92 37.12 -7.46
N PHE A 217 -5.72 35.81 -7.30
CA PHE A 217 -6.33 34.77 -8.14
C PHE A 217 -7.55 34.13 -7.45
N GLN A 218 -8.18 33.17 -8.12
CA GLN A 218 -9.32 32.46 -7.53
C GLN A 218 -8.90 31.68 -6.28
N PRO A 219 -9.69 31.74 -5.20
CA PRO A 219 -9.33 31.10 -3.93
C PRO A 219 -9.48 29.57 -3.93
N ILE A 220 -10.21 29.03 -4.91
CA ILE A 220 -10.48 27.59 -4.99
C ILE A 220 -9.50 26.98 -5.99
N GLN A 221 -8.69 26.05 -5.52
CA GLN A 221 -7.68 25.32 -6.28
C GLN A 221 -7.73 23.85 -5.86
N GLU A 222 -8.72 23.12 -6.36
CA GLU A 222 -8.97 21.75 -5.90
C GLU A 222 -7.92 20.74 -6.39
N GLY A 223 -7.62 19.76 -5.53
CA GLY A 223 -6.80 18.60 -5.87
C GLY A 223 -7.28 17.35 -5.15
N ILE A 224 -7.04 16.19 -5.78
CA ILE A 224 -7.43 14.88 -5.30
C ILE A 224 -6.15 14.12 -4.93
N TYR A 225 -6.14 13.59 -3.72
CA TYR A 225 -5.03 12.81 -3.17
C TYR A 225 -5.53 11.46 -2.67
N ASN A 226 -4.69 10.44 -2.76
CA ASN A 226 -4.92 9.13 -2.17
C ASN A 226 -4.07 9.01 -0.90
N ASP A 227 -4.61 8.38 0.13
CA ASP A 227 -3.88 7.99 1.31
C ASP A 227 -3.63 6.48 1.29
N ASN A 228 -2.35 6.11 1.32
CA ASN A 228 -1.93 4.74 1.49
C ASN A 228 -1.01 4.68 2.71
N CYS A 229 -1.55 4.24 3.86
CA CYS A 229 -0.76 4.11 5.09
C CYS A 229 -0.06 5.40 5.55
N ASN A 230 -0.78 6.54 5.47
CA ASN A 230 -0.30 7.88 5.77
C ASN A 230 0.68 8.47 4.74
N GLU A 231 0.92 7.78 3.63
CA GLU A 231 1.63 8.30 2.46
C GLU A 231 0.61 8.92 1.50
N ILE A 232 0.78 10.21 1.20
CA ILE A 232 -0.24 10.99 0.49
C ILE A 232 0.21 11.25 -0.94
N THR A 233 -0.43 10.59 -1.89
CA THR A 233 -0.05 10.62 -3.31
C THR A 233 -1.03 11.43 -4.14
N TRP A 234 -0.53 12.08 -5.19
CA TRP A 234 -1.38 12.84 -6.10
C TRP A 234 -2.16 11.92 -7.02
N VAL A 235 -3.49 12.10 -7.08
CA VAL A 235 -4.35 11.36 -8.00
C VAL A 235 -4.66 12.21 -9.23
N GLY A 236 -4.98 13.47 -9.00
CA GLY A 236 -5.38 14.36 -10.06
C GLY A 236 -5.98 15.67 -9.57
N PRO A 237 -6.26 16.60 -10.47
CA PRO A 237 -6.84 17.87 -10.09
C PRO A 237 -8.37 17.77 -9.88
N GLY A 238 -8.91 18.54 -8.94
CA GLY A 238 -10.37 18.64 -8.74
C GLY A 238 -11.04 19.59 -9.73
N GLU A 239 -12.36 19.51 -9.89
CA GLU A 239 -13.11 20.21 -10.96
C GLU A 239 -13.02 21.74 -10.88
N ASN A 240 -13.01 22.31 -9.67
CA ASN A 240 -12.95 23.74 -9.45
C ASN A 240 -11.51 24.18 -9.23
N ARG A 241 -10.89 24.71 -10.28
CA ARG A 241 -9.55 25.29 -10.23
C ARG A 241 -9.33 26.28 -11.36
N GLN A 242 -8.41 27.21 -11.15
CA GLN A 242 -7.99 28.14 -12.20
C GLN A 242 -6.74 27.65 -12.96
N PHE A 243 -5.86 26.92 -12.28
CA PHE A 243 -4.55 26.52 -12.79
C PHE A 243 -4.47 25.02 -13.12
N ASN A 244 -3.47 24.66 -13.92
CA ASN A 244 -3.24 23.28 -14.34
C ASN A 244 -2.25 22.59 -13.40
N PHE A 245 -2.77 22.04 -12.31
CA PHE A 245 -1.96 21.23 -11.41
C PHE A 245 -1.71 19.85 -11.97
N VAL A 246 -0.47 19.38 -11.82
CA VAL A 246 -0.04 18.03 -12.19
C VAL A 246 0.68 17.38 -11.01
N GLU A 247 1.08 16.13 -11.21
CA GLU A 247 1.78 15.34 -10.21
C GLU A 247 3.05 16.06 -9.70
N PRO A 248 3.20 16.26 -8.38
CA PRO A 248 4.40 16.84 -7.78
C PRO A 248 5.55 15.81 -7.72
N GLU A 249 6.78 16.28 -7.53
CA GLU A 249 7.95 15.39 -7.40
C GLU A 249 8.01 14.62 -6.07
N ASN A 250 7.30 15.10 -5.04
CA ASN A 250 7.36 14.54 -3.69
C ASN A 250 5.98 14.07 -3.25
N GLU A 251 5.97 13.00 -2.47
CA GLU A 251 4.78 12.51 -1.78
C GLU A 251 4.57 13.26 -0.47
N GLY A 252 3.31 13.41 -0.09
CA GLY A 252 2.88 14.01 1.16
C GLY A 252 2.85 13.00 2.30
N SER A 253 2.40 13.46 3.46
CA SER A 253 2.27 12.61 4.65
C SER A 253 1.11 13.02 5.55
N TRP A 254 0.54 12.06 6.26
CA TRP A 254 -0.44 12.27 7.33
C TRP A 254 0.15 11.90 8.70
N ASP A 255 0.01 12.79 9.68
CA ASP A 255 0.35 12.50 11.07
C ASP A 255 -0.93 12.54 11.93
N PRO A 256 -1.49 11.37 12.29
CA PRO A 256 -2.70 11.30 13.09
C PRO A 256 -2.51 11.77 14.53
N GLN A 257 -1.28 11.80 15.06
CA GLN A 257 -1.02 12.26 16.42
C GLN A 257 -1.13 13.79 16.53
N THR A 258 -0.67 14.49 15.51
CA THR A 258 -0.72 15.96 15.47
C THR A 258 -1.91 16.50 14.67
N GLY A 259 -2.64 15.63 13.97
CA GLY A 259 -3.72 16.04 13.08
C GLY A 259 -3.19 16.85 11.89
N THR A 260 -1.99 16.54 11.40
CA THR A 260 -1.29 17.32 10.38
C THR A 260 -1.19 16.56 9.06
N LEU A 261 -1.75 17.14 8.00
CA LEU A 261 -1.62 16.67 6.63
C LEU A 261 -0.63 17.54 5.87
N THR A 262 0.39 16.93 5.28
CA THR A 262 1.31 17.58 4.35
C THR A 262 1.03 17.07 2.95
N ILE A 263 0.90 17.97 1.98
CA ILE A 263 0.83 17.65 0.56
C ILE A 263 1.84 18.47 -0.23
N TYR A 264 2.18 17.97 -1.41
CA TYR A 264 2.88 18.73 -2.44
C TYR A 264 1.96 18.92 -3.65
N TRP A 265 2.21 19.99 -4.40
CA TRP A 265 1.47 20.30 -5.62
C TRP A 265 2.40 21.05 -6.58
N TYR A 266 2.20 20.83 -7.88
CA TYR A 266 2.98 21.47 -8.92
C TYR A 266 2.07 22.18 -9.93
N ASP A 267 2.25 23.48 -10.10
CA ASP A 267 1.60 24.28 -11.13
C ASP A 267 2.49 24.31 -12.38
N GLU A 268 2.20 23.41 -13.32
CA GLU A 268 2.94 23.29 -14.58
C GLU A 268 2.88 24.58 -15.41
N GLY A 269 1.78 25.33 -15.31
CA GLY A 269 1.60 26.57 -16.07
C GLY A 269 2.53 27.70 -15.62
N ASN A 270 2.95 27.67 -14.36
CA ASN A 270 3.82 28.67 -13.75
C ASN A 270 5.22 28.13 -13.39
N ASP A 271 5.52 26.87 -13.71
CA ASP A 271 6.80 26.19 -13.40
C ASP A 271 7.14 26.31 -11.91
N PHE A 272 6.16 25.99 -11.06
CA PHE A 272 6.20 26.29 -9.64
C PHE A 272 5.72 25.13 -8.76
N ASN A 273 6.58 24.67 -7.84
CA ASN A 273 6.25 23.66 -6.83
C ASN A 273 5.90 24.31 -5.48
N GLY A 274 4.81 23.84 -4.89
CA GLY A 274 4.39 24.21 -3.55
C GLY A 274 4.22 23.02 -2.63
N LYS A 275 4.34 23.31 -1.34
CA LYS A 275 4.02 22.43 -0.23
C LYS A 275 2.94 23.08 0.62
N SER A 276 1.91 22.32 0.98
CA SER A 276 0.88 22.78 1.91
C SER A 276 0.82 21.89 3.12
N VAL A 277 0.69 22.52 4.29
CA VAL A 277 0.54 21.85 5.58
C VAL A 277 -0.81 22.27 6.14
N PHE A 278 -1.70 21.30 6.31
CA PHE A 278 -3.02 21.49 6.90
C PHE A 278 -3.02 20.91 8.31
N THR A 279 -3.54 21.67 9.26
CA THR A 279 -3.77 21.24 10.62
C THR A 279 -5.27 21.18 10.84
N LYS A 280 -5.75 20.05 11.33
CA LYS A 280 -7.15 19.84 11.68
C LYS A 280 -7.53 20.73 12.86
N ASN A 281 -8.63 21.46 12.74
CA ASN A 281 -9.13 22.29 13.84
C ASN A 281 -9.83 21.41 14.90
N GLU A 282 -9.69 21.78 16.17
CA GLU A 282 -10.40 21.16 17.31
C GLU A 282 -11.88 21.55 17.38
#